data_AF-A0A813J3E4-F1
#
_entry.id   AF-A0A813J3E4-F1
#
_cell.length_a   1.000
_cell.length_b   1.000
_cell.length_c   1.000
_cell.angle_alpha   90.00
_cell.angle_beta   90.00
_cell.angle_gamma   90.00
#
_symmetry.space_group_name_H-M   'P 1'
#
loop_
_entity.id
_entity.type
_entity.pdbx_description
1 polymer ?
#
loop_
_entity_poly.entity_id
_entity_poly.type
_entity_poly.pdbx_seq_one_letter_code
_entity_poly.pdbx_strand_id
1 'polypeptide(L)'
;QVSSATARPEFRWRELADGRPGSVLEVQGGVLDADVDIAETVVRMCWQHGRKLTLPVGFCADLEACSAKRRKNRDTLELTLPLASELPAPGPLLSAALQGPDGLGSVDGFMAGRDADAVRQHLLDLWAAGTYIPGEVEGKSQTAAKARSDSYRYFETSDPIIEGFTRRLDKVVLQLVREVPSLQGLKLLRGSPM
;
A
#
# COMPACT_ATOMS: atom_id res chain seq x y z
N GLN A 1 -33.48 -8.35 -26.17
CA GLN A 1 -32.40 -8.80 -25.26
C GLN A 1 -31.18 -9.12 -26.09
N VAL A 2 -30.23 -8.20 -26.19
CA VAL A 2 -28.92 -8.46 -26.81
C VAL A 2 -27.98 -8.75 -25.64
N SER A 3 -27.60 -10.02 -25.50
CA SER A 3 -26.54 -10.44 -24.58
C SER A 3 -25.23 -9.85 -25.12
N SER A 4 -24.84 -8.68 -24.62
CA SER A 4 -23.48 -8.18 -24.84
C SER A 4 -22.56 -9.02 -23.95
N ALA A 5 -22.00 -10.09 -24.50
CA ALA A 5 -20.83 -10.71 -23.92
C ALA A 5 -19.79 -9.60 -23.75
N THR A 6 -19.55 -9.18 -22.51
CA THR A 6 -18.54 -8.16 -22.21
C THR A 6 -17.20 -8.75 -22.61
N ALA A 7 -16.67 -8.27 -23.74
CA ALA A 7 -15.38 -8.67 -24.26
C ALA A 7 -14.32 -8.57 -23.14
N ARG A 8 -13.43 -9.54 -23.06
CA ARG A 8 -12.35 -9.49 -22.08
C ARG A 8 -11.44 -8.29 -22.42
N PRO A 9 -11.14 -7.37 -21.48
CA PRO A 9 -10.11 -6.37 -21.65
C PRO A 9 -8.83 -6.98 -22.19
N GLU A 10 -8.38 -6.36 -23.26
CA GLU A 10 -7.09 -6.62 -23.85
C GLU A 10 -6.11 -5.62 -23.25
N PHE A 11 -4.88 -6.06 -23.03
CA PHE A 11 -3.86 -5.20 -22.48
C PHE A 11 -2.53 -5.40 -23.20
N ARG A 12 -1.74 -4.34 -23.25
CA ARG A 12 -0.39 -4.37 -23.80
C ARG A 12 0.53 -3.43 -23.04
N TRP A 13 1.77 -3.86 -22.89
CA TRP A 13 2.86 -3.05 -22.37
C TRP A 13 3.55 -2.33 -23.53
N ARG A 14 3.91 -1.07 -23.33
CA ARG A 14 4.70 -0.24 -24.25
C ARG A 14 5.79 0.47 -23.47
N GLU A 15 6.87 0.85 -24.13
CA GLU A 15 7.88 1.73 -23.53
C GLU A 15 7.35 3.17 -23.41
N LEU A 16 7.94 3.95 -22.50
CA LEU A 16 7.62 5.37 -22.37
C LEU A 16 8.08 6.14 -23.63
N ALA A 17 7.20 6.97 -24.17
CA ALA A 17 7.46 7.72 -25.39
C ALA A 17 8.50 8.84 -25.22
N ASP A 18 8.78 9.24 -23.99
CA ASP A 18 9.73 10.31 -23.64
C ASP A 18 11.17 9.79 -23.44
N GLY A 19 11.41 8.49 -23.64
CA GLY A 19 12.73 7.87 -23.52
C GLY A 19 13.20 7.64 -22.08
N ARG A 20 12.38 7.96 -21.07
CA ARG A 20 12.69 7.61 -19.67
C ARG A 20 12.51 6.11 -19.45
N PRO A 21 13.27 5.49 -18.51
CA PRO A 21 13.05 4.10 -18.15
C PRO A 21 11.68 3.93 -17.47
N GLY A 22 10.95 2.89 -17.86
CA GLY A 22 9.60 2.62 -17.35
C GLY A 22 8.71 2.01 -18.43
N SER A 23 7.41 1.99 -18.19
CA SER A 23 6.46 1.41 -19.14
C SER A 23 5.10 2.11 -19.11
N VAL A 24 4.36 1.94 -20.20
CA VAL A 24 2.95 2.29 -20.32
C VAL A 24 2.13 1.00 -20.41
N LEU A 25 1.21 0.79 -19.49
CA LEU A 25 0.19 -0.25 -19.62
C LEU A 25 -1.04 0.37 -20.31
N GLU A 26 -1.36 -0.14 -21.49
CA GLU A 26 -2.59 0.21 -22.20
C GLU A 26 -3.59 -0.93 -22.05
N VAL A 27 -4.78 -0.61 -21.54
CA VAL A 27 -5.90 -1.55 -21.39
C VAL A 27 -7.05 -1.05 -22.25
N GLN A 28 -7.63 -1.94 -23.07
CA GLN A 28 -8.75 -1.65 -23.96
C GLN A 28 -9.94 -2.54 -23.61
N GLY A 29 -11.15 -1.98 -23.66
CA GLY A 29 -12.38 -2.73 -23.47
C GLY A 29 -12.90 -2.71 -22.03
N GLY A 30 -14.05 -2.07 -21.82
CA GLY A 30 -14.74 -2.00 -20.54
C GLY A 30 -13.96 -1.22 -19.50
N VAL A 31 -13.25 -0.14 -19.85
CA VAL A 31 -12.39 0.58 -18.88
C VAL A 31 -13.11 1.72 -18.15
N LEU A 32 -14.38 1.98 -18.47
CA LEU A 32 -15.13 3.11 -17.92
C LEU A 32 -15.51 2.90 -16.44
N ASP A 33 -15.71 1.66 -16.02
CA ASP A 33 -16.15 1.24 -14.69
C ASP A 33 -15.06 0.52 -13.88
N ALA A 34 -13.82 0.50 -14.39
CA ALA A 34 -12.68 -0.10 -13.70
C ALA A 34 -12.11 0.88 -12.66
N ASP A 35 -11.99 0.51 -11.40
CA ASP A 35 -11.10 1.16 -10.44
C ASP A 35 -9.67 0.65 -10.62
N VAL A 36 -8.69 1.55 -10.46
CA VAL A 36 -7.27 1.24 -10.72
C VAL A 36 -6.47 1.56 -9.46
N ASP A 37 -5.72 0.57 -8.99
CA ASP A 37 -4.73 0.69 -7.93
C ASP A 37 -3.34 0.42 -8.53
N ILE A 38 -2.45 1.40 -8.43
CA ILE A 38 -1.06 1.28 -8.84
C ILE A 38 -0.23 1.16 -7.57
N ALA A 39 0.52 0.06 -7.47
CA ALA A 39 1.45 -0.20 -6.41
C ALA A 39 2.87 -0.35 -6.99
N GLU A 40 3.91 -0.45 -6.15
CA GLU A 40 5.29 -0.33 -6.63
C GLU A 40 5.63 -1.40 -7.68
N THR A 41 5.11 -2.61 -7.53
CA THR A 41 5.49 -3.75 -8.37
C THR A 41 4.32 -4.36 -9.15
N VAL A 42 3.11 -3.82 -8.96
CA VAL A 42 1.88 -4.43 -9.46
C VAL A 42 0.83 -3.37 -9.78
N VAL A 43 0.11 -3.58 -10.89
CA VAL A 43 -1.12 -2.86 -11.20
C VAL A 43 -2.30 -3.77 -10.94
N ARG A 44 -3.32 -3.22 -10.26
CA ARG A 44 -4.57 -3.91 -10.00
C ARG A 44 -5.73 -3.12 -10.58
N MET A 45 -6.67 -3.84 -11.18
CA MET A 45 -7.90 -3.28 -11.69
C MET A 45 -9.07 -4.09 -11.18
N CYS A 46 -10.08 -3.39 -10.67
CA CYS A 46 -11.33 -3.96 -10.18
C CYS A 46 -12.49 -3.30 -10.90
N TRP A 47 -13.44 -4.06 -11.43
CA TRP A 47 -14.61 -3.50 -12.11
C TRP A 47 -15.86 -3.67 -11.25
N GLN A 48 -16.87 -2.83 -11.47
CA GLN A 48 -18.12 -2.86 -10.68
C GLN A 48 -18.84 -4.22 -10.71
N HIS A 49 -18.75 -4.96 -11.81
CA HIS A 49 -19.29 -6.32 -11.93
C HIS A 49 -18.43 -7.43 -11.29
N GLY A 50 -17.49 -7.09 -10.40
CA GLY A 50 -16.70 -8.06 -9.62
C GLY A 50 -15.51 -8.69 -10.35
N ARG A 51 -15.29 -8.34 -11.62
CA ARG A 51 -14.07 -8.72 -12.36
C ARG A 51 -12.84 -8.08 -11.72
N LYS A 52 -11.74 -8.83 -11.63
CA LYS A 52 -10.44 -8.35 -11.15
C LYS A 52 -9.33 -8.72 -12.14
N LEU A 53 -8.34 -7.86 -12.28
CA LEU A 53 -7.12 -8.09 -13.06
C LEU A 53 -5.92 -7.60 -12.24
N THR A 54 -4.89 -8.43 -12.16
CA THR A 54 -3.64 -8.12 -11.46
C THR A 54 -2.49 -8.40 -12.41
N LEU A 55 -1.68 -7.38 -12.71
CA LEU A 55 -0.58 -7.46 -13.65
C LEU A 55 0.72 -7.05 -12.96
N PRO A 56 1.76 -7.89 -12.98
CA PRO A 56 3.07 -7.50 -12.49
C PRO A 56 3.69 -6.44 -13.41
N VAL A 57 4.32 -5.42 -12.82
CA VAL A 57 5.02 -4.35 -13.55
C VAL A 57 6.42 -4.79 -13.98
N GLY A 58 7.05 -5.71 -13.24
CA GLY A 58 8.37 -6.25 -13.54
C GLY A 58 9.54 -5.36 -13.09
N PHE A 59 9.26 -4.20 -12.50
CA PHE A 59 10.19 -3.28 -11.88
C PHE A 59 9.50 -2.46 -10.77
N CYS A 60 10.26 -1.68 -10.01
CA CYS A 60 9.70 -0.75 -9.02
C CYS A 60 9.29 0.57 -9.69
N ALA A 61 7.98 0.85 -9.72
CA ALA A 61 7.44 2.07 -10.27
C ALA A 61 7.62 3.25 -9.32
N ASP A 62 7.93 4.42 -9.86
CA ASP A 62 7.85 5.70 -9.15
C ASP A 62 6.38 6.09 -8.97
N LEU A 63 5.83 5.81 -7.78
CA LEU A 63 4.41 6.05 -7.48
C LEU A 63 4.01 7.53 -7.55
N GLU A 64 4.94 8.46 -7.32
CA GLU A 64 4.65 9.90 -7.40
C GLU A 64 4.57 10.37 -8.86
N ALA A 65 5.35 9.76 -9.74
CA ALA A 65 5.33 10.04 -11.17
C ALA A 65 4.33 9.17 -11.97
N CYS A 66 3.68 8.20 -11.32
CA CYS A 66 2.66 7.37 -11.95
C CYS A 66 1.44 8.20 -12.34
N SER A 67 0.84 7.89 -13.49
CA SER A 67 -0.39 8.55 -13.93
C SER A 67 -1.34 7.62 -14.66
N ALA A 68 -2.64 7.89 -14.53
CA ALA A 68 -3.70 7.14 -15.20
C ALA A 68 -4.53 8.09 -16.08
N LYS A 69 -4.62 7.79 -17.38
CA LYS A 69 -5.39 8.56 -18.35
C LYS A 69 -6.46 7.70 -19.00
N ARG A 70 -7.73 8.07 -18.80
CA ARG A 70 -8.87 7.42 -19.45
C ARG A 70 -9.27 8.15 -20.71
N ARG A 71 -9.42 7.42 -21.82
CA ARG A 71 -9.91 7.93 -23.10
C ARG A 71 -11.26 7.30 -23.43
N LYS A 72 -12.34 7.97 -23.03
CA LYS A 72 -13.73 7.48 -23.22
C LYS A 72 -14.03 7.11 -24.68
N ASN A 73 -13.62 7.96 -25.62
CA ASN A 73 -13.90 7.77 -27.06
C ASN A 73 -13.21 6.54 -27.68
N ARG A 74 -12.21 5.95 -27.00
CA ARG A 74 -11.49 4.76 -27.47
C ARG A 74 -11.64 3.58 -26.51
N ASP A 75 -12.45 3.72 -25.46
CA ASP A 75 -12.57 2.75 -24.37
C ASP A 75 -11.19 2.22 -23.91
N THR A 76 -10.26 3.16 -23.71
CA THR A 76 -8.86 2.86 -23.39
C THR A 76 -8.44 3.52 -22.08
N LEU A 77 -7.75 2.76 -21.23
CA LEU A 77 -7.05 3.23 -20.03
C LEU A 77 -5.55 3.12 -20.30
N GLU A 78 -4.84 4.23 -20.11
CA GLU A 78 -3.40 4.33 -20.28
C GLU A 78 -2.78 4.63 -18.93
N LEU A 79 -1.96 3.71 -18.40
CA LEU A 79 -1.24 3.87 -17.14
C LEU A 79 0.24 4.08 -17.44
N THR A 80 0.77 5.23 -17.05
CA THR A 80 2.19 5.55 -17.17
C THR A 80 2.88 5.16 -15.87
N LEU A 81 3.90 4.31 -15.95
CA LEU A 81 4.61 3.71 -14.82
C LEU A 81 6.12 3.94 -15.01
N PRO A 82 6.65 5.12 -14.62
CA PRO A 82 8.08 5.37 -14.67
C PRO A 82 8.85 4.46 -13.72
N LEU A 83 10.07 4.05 -14.11
CA LEU A 83 10.97 3.33 -13.20
C LEU A 83 11.45 4.31 -12.12
N ALA A 84 11.40 3.90 -10.86
CA ALA A 84 12.02 4.65 -9.77
C ALA A 84 13.54 4.77 -10.02
N SER A 85 14.04 6.00 -10.11
CA SER A 85 15.43 6.28 -10.53
C SER A 85 16.47 5.73 -9.57
N GLU A 86 16.14 5.64 -8.29
CA GLU A 86 16.99 5.09 -7.23
C GLU A 86 16.10 4.41 -6.19
N LEU A 87 16.55 3.27 -5.64
CA LEU A 87 16.02 2.83 -4.34
C LEU A 87 16.30 3.98 -3.36
N PRO A 88 15.33 4.41 -2.53
CA PRO A 88 15.57 5.49 -1.58
C PRO A 88 16.86 5.19 -0.81
N ALA A 89 17.79 6.14 -0.82
CA ALA A 89 19.05 5.99 -0.10
C ALA A 89 18.71 5.54 1.32
N PRO A 90 19.38 4.50 1.86
CA PRO A 90 19.07 4.04 3.20
C PRO A 90 19.20 5.24 4.14
N GLY A 91 18.07 5.64 4.73
CA GLY A 91 18.04 6.73 5.71
C GLY A 91 19.01 6.46 6.86
N PRO A 92 19.27 7.45 7.73
CA PRO A 92 20.10 7.22 8.91
C PRO A 92 19.58 5.98 9.65
N LEU A 93 20.49 5.12 10.11
CA LEU A 93 20.14 3.94 10.90
C LEU A 93 19.16 4.38 11.99
N LEU A 94 18.01 3.71 12.10
CA LEU A 94 16.92 4.11 12.99
C LEU A 94 17.41 4.35 14.44
N SER A 95 18.46 3.65 14.87
CA SER A 95 19.16 3.85 16.14
C SER A 95 19.84 5.21 16.28
N ALA A 96 20.45 5.74 15.22
CA ALA A 96 21.06 7.08 15.22
C ALA A 96 19.99 8.19 15.31
N ALA A 97 18.86 8.02 14.61
CA ALA A 97 17.76 8.99 14.68
C ALA A 97 17.12 9.04 16.08
N LEU A 98 16.91 7.87 16.71
CA LEU A 98 16.33 7.76 18.05
C LEU A 98 17.23 8.28 19.17
N GLN A 99 18.53 8.48 18.93
CA GLN A 99 19.45 9.12 19.88
C GLN A 99 19.40 10.64 19.83
N GLY A 100 18.68 11.23 18.87
CA GLY A 100 18.47 12.67 18.78
C GLY A 100 17.65 13.24 19.95
N PRO A 101 17.65 14.57 20.14
CA PRO A 101 16.97 15.24 21.25
C PRO A 101 15.45 15.00 21.27
N ASP A 102 14.86 14.78 20.09
CA ASP A 102 13.42 14.53 19.94
C ASP A 102 13.04 13.05 20.12
N GLY A 103 14.01 12.12 20.06
CA GLY A 103 13.75 10.69 20.15
C GLY A 103 12.87 10.12 19.03
N LEU A 104 12.88 10.76 17.85
CA LEU A 104 12.07 10.37 16.69
C LEU A 104 12.96 9.89 15.54
N GLY A 105 12.51 8.85 14.83
CA GLY A 105 13.21 8.32 13.65
C GLY A 105 12.26 7.69 12.65
N SER A 106 12.64 7.75 11.38
CA SER A 106 11.94 7.11 10.27
C SER A 106 12.87 6.16 9.52
N VAL A 107 12.29 5.15 8.88
CA VAL A 107 13.01 4.22 8.01
C VAL A 107 12.20 4.02 6.74
N ASP A 108 12.77 4.45 5.62
CA ASP A 108 12.21 4.21 4.30
C ASP A 108 12.56 2.80 3.82
N GLY A 109 11.71 2.21 2.98
CA GLY A 109 11.93 0.85 2.48
C GLY A 109 11.89 -0.24 3.57
N PHE A 110 11.09 -0.03 4.63
CA PHE A 110 10.96 -0.98 5.73
C PHE A 110 10.52 -2.38 5.29
N MET A 111 9.83 -2.51 4.15
CA MET A 111 9.51 -3.79 3.52
C MET A 111 9.94 -3.76 2.05
N ALA A 112 10.17 -4.93 1.47
CA ALA A 112 10.30 -5.02 0.02
C ALA A 112 8.95 -4.62 -0.62
N GLY A 113 8.98 -3.87 -1.74
CA GLY A 113 7.78 -3.36 -2.40
C GLY A 113 6.71 -4.42 -2.62
N ARG A 114 7.09 -5.63 -3.06
CA ARG A 114 6.16 -6.75 -3.22
C ARG A 114 5.43 -7.14 -1.93
N ASP A 115 6.13 -7.17 -0.80
CA ASP A 115 5.55 -7.55 0.49
C ASP A 115 4.68 -6.41 1.04
N ALA A 116 5.11 -5.16 0.87
CA ALA A 116 4.32 -3.98 1.18
C ALA A 116 3.02 -3.94 0.35
N ASP A 117 3.10 -4.25 -0.95
CA ASP A 117 1.97 -4.33 -1.88
C ASP A 117 0.98 -5.43 -1.48
N ALA A 118 1.47 -6.56 -0.95
CA ALA A 118 0.63 -7.65 -0.46
C ALA A 118 -0.11 -7.25 0.83
N VAL A 119 0.57 -6.59 1.77
CA VAL A 119 -0.04 -6.03 2.98
C VAL A 119 -1.10 -4.98 2.61
N ARG A 120 -0.77 -4.03 1.75
CA ARG A 120 -1.70 -3.00 1.27
C ARG A 120 -2.97 -3.62 0.68
N GLN A 121 -2.83 -4.62 -0.19
CA GLN A 121 -3.98 -5.26 -0.83
C GLN A 121 -4.90 -5.93 0.18
N HIS A 122 -4.34 -6.64 1.17
CA HIS A 122 -5.12 -7.26 2.23
C HIS A 122 -5.92 -6.23 3.05
N LEU A 123 -5.29 -5.11 3.40
CA LEU A 123 -5.96 -4.02 4.12
C LEU A 123 -7.10 -3.40 3.27
N LEU A 124 -6.88 -3.22 1.97
CA LEU A 124 -7.92 -2.71 1.06
C LEU A 124 -9.09 -3.70 0.88
N ASP A 125 -8.81 -5.00 0.80
CA ASP A 125 -9.86 -6.02 0.71
C ASP A 125 -10.69 -6.06 2.01
N LEU A 126 -10.05 -5.95 3.18
CA LEU A 126 -10.73 -5.85 4.47
C LEU A 126 -11.55 -4.57 4.62
N TRP A 127 -11.09 -3.46 4.04
CA TRP A 127 -11.78 -2.18 4.03
C TRP A 127 -13.04 -2.28 3.17
N ALA A 128 -12.90 -2.79 1.94
CA ALA A 128 -14.02 -3.02 1.03
C ALA A 128 -15.06 -3.98 1.62
N ALA A 129 -14.64 -4.95 2.43
CA ALA A 129 -15.52 -5.85 3.15
C ALA A 129 -16.23 -5.21 4.37
N GLY A 130 -15.96 -3.93 4.69
CA GLY A 130 -16.62 -3.21 5.80
C GLY A 130 -16.24 -3.72 7.17
N THR A 131 -15.04 -4.31 7.32
CA THR A 131 -14.64 -5.03 8.53
C THR A 131 -13.89 -4.18 9.57
N TYR A 132 -13.75 -2.89 9.31
CA TYR A 132 -13.09 -1.91 10.18
C TYR A 132 -14.08 -1.29 11.16
N ILE A 133 -13.63 -1.06 12.38
CA ILE A 133 -14.37 -0.43 13.47
C ILE A 133 -14.05 1.08 13.45
N PRO A 134 -15.04 1.98 13.47
CA PRO A 134 -14.80 3.41 13.59
C PRO A 134 -14.00 3.77 14.85
N GLY A 135 -13.07 4.71 14.72
CA GLY A 135 -12.27 5.22 15.83
C GLY A 135 -13.12 5.98 16.84
N GLU A 136 -13.14 5.52 18.09
CA GLU A 136 -13.78 6.22 19.20
C GLU A 136 -12.78 7.10 19.95
N VAL A 137 -13.21 8.28 20.40
CA VAL A 137 -12.45 9.06 21.38
C VAL A 137 -12.88 8.60 22.75
N GLU A 138 -11.98 7.95 23.49
CA GLU A 138 -12.17 7.70 24.92
C GLU A 138 -12.18 9.04 25.68
N GLY A 139 -13.36 9.63 25.82
CA GLY A 139 -13.60 10.84 26.60
C GLY A 139 -14.83 10.66 27.46
N LYS A 140 -14.66 10.72 28.78
CA LYS A 140 -15.72 10.63 29.82
C LYS A 140 -16.76 11.78 29.79
N SER A 141 -16.95 12.45 28.66
CA SER A 141 -17.92 13.53 28.51
C SER A 141 -19.05 13.07 27.60
N GLN A 142 -20.26 12.99 28.15
CA GLN A 142 -21.51 12.59 27.50
C GLN A 142 -22.00 13.56 26.40
N THR A 143 -21.10 14.32 25.77
CA THR A 143 -21.40 15.12 24.59
C THR A 143 -21.00 14.33 23.35
N ALA A 144 -22.03 13.83 22.67
CA ALA A 144 -21.94 13.05 21.45
C ALA A 144 -20.91 13.61 20.44
N ALA A 145 -20.21 12.67 19.79
CA ALA A 145 -19.63 12.81 18.45
C ALA A 145 -18.39 13.70 18.28
N LYS A 146 -17.31 13.44 19.01
CA LYS A 146 -15.98 13.51 18.37
C LYS A 146 -15.58 12.09 18.01
N ALA A 147 -16.16 11.55 16.94
CA ALA A 147 -15.63 10.34 16.31
C ALA A 147 -14.26 10.71 15.73
N ARG A 148 -13.24 9.88 15.94
CA ARG A 148 -11.99 10.05 15.20
C ARG A 148 -12.30 9.70 13.74
N SER A 149 -11.60 10.35 12.81
CA SER A 149 -11.81 10.09 11.37
C SER A 149 -11.16 8.78 10.90
N ASP A 150 -10.36 8.13 11.74
CA ASP A 150 -9.75 6.84 11.47
C ASP A 150 -10.72 5.69 11.78
N SER A 151 -10.46 4.54 11.16
CA SER A 151 -11.08 3.27 11.52
C SER A 151 -9.98 2.25 11.68
N TYR A 152 -10.16 1.30 12.58
CA TYR A 152 -9.14 0.33 12.92
C TYR A 152 -9.69 -1.09 12.88
N ARG A 153 -8.78 -2.05 12.75
CA ARG A 153 -9.07 -3.47 12.91
C ARG A 153 -7.90 -4.09 13.65
N TYR A 154 -8.19 -4.94 14.63
CA TYR A 154 -7.17 -5.73 15.29
C TYR A 154 -6.90 -6.99 14.48
N PHE A 155 -5.62 -7.29 14.31
CA PHE A 155 -5.16 -8.48 13.62
C PHE A 155 -4.67 -9.50 14.64
N GLU A 156 -5.01 -10.76 14.42
CA GLU A 156 -4.35 -11.84 15.13
C GLU A 156 -2.89 -11.95 14.67
N THR A 157 -2.03 -12.40 15.57
CA THR A 157 -0.60 -12.62 15.27
C THR A 157 -0.37 -13.72 14.22
N SER A 158 -1.38 -14.55 13.99
CA SER A 158 -1.42 -15.62 12.98
C SER A 158 -1.84 -15.15 11.59
N ASP A 159 -2.24 -13.87 11.40
CA ASP A 159 -2.58 -13.37 10.08
C ASP A 159 -1.34 -13.44 9.16
N PRO A 160 -1.35 -14.26 8.10
CA PRO A 160 -0.15 -14.58 7.33
C PRO A 160 0.45 -13.38 6.60
N ILE A 161 -0.35 -12.34 6.37
CA ILE A 161 0.08 -11.13 5.68
C ILE A 161 0.70 -10.14 6.66
N ILE A 162 0.14 -10.02 7.88
CA ILE A 162 0.68 -9.18 8.95
C ILE A 162 1.84 -9.85 9.70
N GLU A 163 1.91 -11.18 9.70
CA GLU A 163 2.98 -11.96 10.35
C GLU A 163 4.37 -11.57 9.79
N GLY A 164 4.49 -11.42 8.47
CA GLY A 164 5.74 -10.97 7.84
C GLY A 164 6.19 -9.60 8.33
N PHE A 165 5.27 -8.64 8.38
CA PHE A 165 5.51 -7.29 8.91
C PHE A 165 5.92 -7.33 10.39
N THR A 166 5.14 -8.01 11.23
CA THR A 166 5.36 -8.04 12.68
C THR A 166 6.66 -8.75 13.06
N ARG A 167 7.01 -9.86 12.40
CA ARG A 167 8.32 -10.53 12.61
C ARG A 167 9.49 -9.62 12.24
N ARG A 168 9.36 -8.81 11.18
CA ARG A 168 10.40 -7.86 10.78
C ARG A 168 10.51 -6.71 11.78
N LEU A 169 9.37 -6.19 12.24
CA LEU A 169 9.31 -5.15 13.28
C LEU A 169 9.96 -5.63 14.58
N ASP A 170 9.69 -6.86 15.02
CA ASP A 170 10.32 -7.42 16.22
C ASP A 170 11.84 -7.47 16.10
N LYS A 171 12.36 -7.90 14.94
CA LYS A 171 13.82 -7.94 14.71
C LYS A 171 14.42 -6.54 14.80
N VAL A 172 13.77 -5.54 14.21
CA VAL A 172 14.22 -4.16 14.27
C VAL A 172 14.18 -3.63 15.71
N VAL A 173 13.10 -3.85 16.44
CA VAL A 173 12.99 -3.42 17.84
C VAL A 173 14.03 -4.10 18.72
N LEU A 174 14.25 -5.41 18.55
CA LEU A 174 15.30 -6.15 19.28
C LEU A 174 16.70 -5.61 18.98
N GLN A 175 16.96 -5.17 17.75
CA GLN A 175 18.20 -4.52 17.37
C GLN A 175 18.32 -3.13 18.00
N LEU A 176 17.25 -2.32 17.97
CA LEU A 176 17.21 -0.99 18.58
C LEU A 176 17.48 -1.03 20.09
N VAL A 177 16.92 -1.99 20.81
CA VAL A 177 17.16 -2.15 22.26
C VAL A 177 18.65 -2.42 22.56
N ARG A 178 19.39 -3.01 21.62
CA ARG A 178 20.84 -3.22 21.75
C ARG A 178 21.66 -1.98 21.42
N GLU A 179 21.22 -1.22 20.42
CA GLU A 179 21.96 -0.09 19.86
C GLU A 179 21.65 1.26 20.53
N VAL A 180 20.49 1.40 21.17
CA VAL A 180 20.03 2.64 21.79
C VAL A 180 19.95 2.46 23.32
N PRO A 181 20.92 3.01 24.08
CA PRO A 181 20.99 2.81 25.53
C PRO A 181 19.72 3.22 26.29
N SER A 182 19.03 4.27 25.85
CA SER A 182 17.78 4.73 26.49
C SER A 182 16.61 3.76 26.36
N LEU A 183 16.70 2.76 25.46
CA LEU A 183 15.69 1.71 25.30
C LEU A 183 15.98 0.46 26.15
N GLN A 184 17.12 0.40 26.84
CA GLN A 184 17.46 -0.75 27.68
C GLN A 184 16.46 -0.91 28.83
N GLY A 185 15.98 -2.14 29.04
CA GLY A 185 14.99 -2.46 30.07
C GLY A 185 13.54 -2.14 29.69
N LEU A 186 13.31 -1.46 28.56
CA LEU A 186 11.97 -1.24 28.03
C LEU A 186 11.46 -2.50 27.31
N LYS A 187 10.15 -2.71 27.36
CA LYS A 187 9.46 -3.80 26.64
C LYS A 187 8.57 -3.22 25.55
N LEU A 188 8.62 -3.80 24.37
CA LEU A 188 7.66 -3.50 23.32
C LEU A 188 6.28 -3.98 23.78
N LEU A 189 5.37 -3.05 24.03
CA LEU A 189 3.97 -3.36 24.25
C LEU A 189 3.26 -3.33 22.91
N ARG A 190 2.79 -4.50 22.45
CA ARG A 190 1.83 -4.57 21.36
C ARG A 190 0.46 -4.26 21.93
N GLY A 191 -0.19 -3.21 21.43
CA GLY A 191 -1.56 -2.91 21.80
C GLY A 191 -2.43 -4.14 21.52
N SER A 192 -3.03 -4.70 22.57
CA SER A 192 -4.10 -5.68 22.45
C SER A 192 -5.42 -4.93 22.65
N PRO A 193 -6.50 -5.27 21.93
CA PRO A 193 -7.82 -4.79 22.31
C PRO A 193 -8.10 -5.19 23.76
N MET A 194 -8.68 -4.29 24.54
CA MET A 194 -9.42 -4.66 25.76
C MET A 194 -10.73 -5.34 25.36
#